data_AF-A0A7Y2INN8-F1
#
_entry.id   AF-A0A7Y2INN8-F1
#
_cell.length_a   1.000
_cell.length_b   1.000
_cell.length_c   1.000
_cell.angle_alpha   90.00
_cell.angle_beta   90.00
_cell.angle_gamma   90.00
#
_symmetry.space_group_name_H-M   'P 1'
#
loop_
_entity.id
_entity.type
_entity.pdbx_description
1 polymer ?
#
loop_
_entity_poly.entity_id
_entity_poly.type
_entity_poly.pdbx_seq_one_letter_code
_entity_poly.pdbx_strand_id
1 'polypeptide(L)'
;MSPAIVAIILGLLFVAVAIAFFWQEAAGAEDTPEYIVTDVVAYVSERIPDLDEAHIRRIVEAEVYYLQGLVDDPEGFRPIAGSPAAIDFVEEQALAAGFKYDRELIEVVMALEAEYLMSIGVVGTPVGRDDVT
;
A
#
# COMPACT_ATOMS: atom_id res chain seq x y z
N MET A 1 4.80 -45.79 -3.23
CA MET A 1 5.94 -44.83 -3.32
C MET A 1 6.89 -45.12 -2.18
N SER A 2 8.19 -45.24 -2.46
CA SER A 2 9.18 -45.45 -1.41
C SER A 2 9.20 -44.23 -0.46
N PRO A 3 9.32 -44.42 0.87
CA PRO A 3 9.40 -43.31 1.82
C PRO A 3 10.55 -42.33 1.49
N ALA A 4 11.60 -42.80 0.81
CA ALA A 4 12.68 -41.97 0.31
C ALA A 4 12.23 -40.94 -0.75
N ILE A 5 11.28 -41.32 -1.62
CA ILE A 5 10.78 -40.43 -2.68
C ILE A 5 9.91 -39.33 -2.06
N VAL A 6 9.12 -39.68 -1.06
CA VAL A 6 8.28 -38.70 -0.33
C VAL A 6 9.15 -37.69 0.41
N ALA A 7 10.23 -38.14 1.06
CA ALA A 7 11.18 -37.25 1.74
C ALA A 7 11.88 -36.28 0.78
N ILE A 8 12.23 -36.74 -0.43
CA ILE A 8 12.85 -35.89 -1.46
C ILE A 8 11.86 -34.82 -1.95
N ILE A 9 10.60 -35.19 -2.21
CA ILE A 9 9.58 -34.24 -2.67
C ILE A 9 9.29 -33.18 -1.59
N LEU A 10 9.15 -33.60 -0.33
CA LEU A 10 8.93 -32.67 0.78
C LEU A 10 10.14 -31.76 1.02
N GLY A 11 11.36 -32.28 0.87
CA GLY A 11 12.58 -31.49 0.95
C GLY A 11 12.66 -30.43 -0.15
N LEU A 12 12.32 -30.78 -1.40
CA LEU A 12 12.29 -29.84 -2.52
C LEU A 12 11.21 -28.77 -2.36
N LEU A 13 10.02 -29.16 -1.85
CA LEU A 13 8.96 -28.22 -1.53
C LEU A 13 9.40 -27.23 -0.44
N PHE A 14 10.06 -27.72 0.61
CA PHE A 14 10.56 -26.87 1.69
C PHE A 14 11.63 -25.89 1.21
N VAL A 15 12.52 -26.33 0.31
CA VAL A 15 13.52 -25.45 -0.33
C VAL A 15 12.84 -24.41 -1.22
N ALA A 16 11.83 -24.79 -2.01
CA ALA A 16 11.08 -23.84 -2.84
C ALA A 16 10.35 -22.78 -2.00
N VAL A 17 9.74 -23.20 -0.88
CA VAL A 17 9.09 -22.29 0.08
C VAL A 17 10.13 -21.38 0.75
N ALA A 18 11.26 -21.93 1.21
CA ALA A 18 12.33 -21.13 1.81
C ALA A 18 12.91 -20.11 0.83
N ILE A 19 13.07 -20.47 -0.46
CA ILE A 19 13.49 -19.53 -1.51
C ILE A 19 12.41 -18.47 -1.72
N ALA A 20 11.12 -18.81 -1.71
CA ALA A 20 10.04 -17.83 -1.81
C ALA A 20 10.04 -16.83 -0.64
N PHE A 21 10.21 -17.31 0.60
CA PHE A 21 10.35 -16.42 1.78
C PHE A 21 11.62 -15.57 1.70
N PHE A 22 12.74 -16.13 1.23
CA PHE A 22 13.99 -15.37 1.05
C PHE A 22 13.89 -14.34 -0.08
N TRP A 23 13.06 -14.59 -1.10
CA TRP A 23 12.73 -13.62 -2.14
C TRP A 23 11.80 -12.51 -1.63
N GLN A 24 10.91 -12.78 -0.66
CA GLN A 24 10.14 -11.73 0.00
C GLN A 24 11.03 -10.83 0.86
N GLU A 25 12.06 -11.38 1.51
CA GLU A 25 13.01 -10.62 2.32
C GLU A 25 14.05 -9.86 1.48
N ALA A 26 14.47 -10.44 0.34
CA ALA A 26 15.47 -9.85 -0.56
C ALA A 26 14.86 -8.91 -1.61
N ALA A 27 13.55 -9.02 -1.89
CA ALA A 27 12.79 -7.99 -2.59
C ALA A 27 12.49 -6.85 -1.60
N GLY A 28 13.56 -6.21 -1.12
CA GLY A 28 13.51 -4.92 -0.46
C GLY A 28 12.54 -4.01 -1.22
N ALA A 29 11.48 -3.63 -0.53
CA ALA A 29 10.34 -2.90 -1.05
C ALA A 29 10.72 -1.45 -1.37
N GLU A 30 11.52 -1.23 -2.40
CA GLU A 30 11.81 0.10 -2.96
C GLU A 30 10.88 0.45 -4.14
N ASP A 31 10.19 -0.52 -4.72
CA ASP A 31 9.06 -0.27 -5.62
C ASP A 31 7.79 -0.70 -4.90
N THR A 32 6.96 0.26 -4.48
CA THR A 32 5.54 -0.05 -4.25
C THR A 32 5.06 -0.69 -5.54
N PRO A 33 4.69 -1.99 -5.52
CA PRO A 33 4.51 -2.69 -6.78
C PRO A 33 3.40 -2.00 -7.57
N GLU A 34 3.68 -1.61 -8.81
CA GLU A 34 2.72 -0.97 -9.73
C GLU A 34 1.38 -1.73 -9.82
N TYR A 35 1.39 -3.04 -9.50
CA TYR A 35 0.19 -3.87 -9.36
C TYR A 35 -0.74 -3.40 -8.22
N ILE A 36 -0.20 -2.98 -7.06
CA ILE A 36 -0.99 -2.54 -5.91
C ILE A 36 -1.75 -1.27 -6.26
N VAL A 37 -1.06 -0.27 -6.82
CA VAL A 37 -1.70 1.01 -7.21
C VAL A 37 -2.79 0.75 -8.25
N THR A 38 -2.54 -0.13 -9.22
CA THR A 38 -3.52 -0.46 -10.26
C THR A 38 -4.76 -1.15 -9.69
N ASP A 39 -4.58 -2.10 -8.78
CA ASP A 39 -5.72 -2.79 -8.16
C ASP A 39 -6.49 -1.88 -7.19
N VAL A 40 -5.81 -1.00 -6.44
CA VAL A 40 -6.46 0.02 -5.61
C VAL A 40 -7.31 0.95 -6.48
N VAL A 41 -6.78 1.42 -7.62
CA VAL A 41 -7.53 2.28 -8.54
C VAL A 41 -8.79 1.58 -9.06
N ALA A 42 -8.69 0.31 -9.44
CA ALA A 42 -9.85 -0.48 -9.83
C ALA A 42 -10.86 -0.62 -8.67
N TYR A 43 -10.39 -0.93 -7.46
CA TYR A 43 -11.24 -1.08 -6.28
C TYR A 43 -12.01 0.18 -5.90
N VAL A 44 -11.34 1.33 -5.95
CA VAL A 44 -11.90 2.65 -5.61
C VAL A 44 -12.86 3.13 -6.70
N SER A 45 -12.51 2.97 -7.98
CA SER A 45 -13.37 3.41 -9.10
C SER A 45 -14.70 2.66 -9.15
N GLU A 46 -14.74 1.38 -8.73
CA GLU A 46 -15.99 0.63 -8.56
C GLU A 46 -16.92 1.24 -7.49
N ARG A 47 -16.37 1.96 -6.51
CA ARG A 47 -17.09 2.53 -5.36
C ARG A 47 -17.38 4.03 -5.50
N ILE A 48 -16.60 4.73 -6.32
CA ILE A 48 -16.77 6.13 -6.67
C ILE A 48 -16.86 6.25 -8.20
N PRO A 49 -17.97 5.81 -8.82
CA PRO A 49 -18.06 5.70 -10.28
C PRO A 49 -18.02 7.06 -11.02
N ASP A 50 -18.25 8.16 -10.30
CA ASP A 50 -18.20 9.52 -10.86
C ASP A 50 -16.79 10.14 -10.83
N LEU A 51 -15.80 9.46 -10.23
CA LEU A 51 -14.42 9.92 -10.15
C LEU A 51 -13.54 9.20 -11.19
N ASP A 52 -12.82 9.97 -12.01
CA ASP A 52 -11.90 9.41 -13.01
C ASP A 52 -10.75 8.65 -12.35
N GLU A 53 -10.39 7.50 -12.93
CA GLU A 53 -9.28 6.66 -12.50
C GLU A 53 -7.96 7.43 -12.43
N ALA A 54 -7.75 8.40 -13.33
CA ALA A 54 -6.55 9.24 -13.31
C ALA A 54 -6.49 10.18 -12.09
N HIS A 55 -7.64 10.55 -11.52
CA HIS A 55 -7.68 11.33 -10.28
C HIS A 55 -7.41 10.44 -9.06
N ILE A 56 -8.01 9.25 -9.02
CA ILE A 56 -7.77 8.24 -7.97
C ILE A 56 -6.29 7.88 -7.94
N ARG A 57 -5.72 7.51 -9.10
CA ARG A 57 -4.31 7.15 -9.25
C ARG A 57 -3.38 8.23 -8.71
N ARG A 58 -3.66 9.50 -9.02
CA ARG A 58 -2.85 10.63 -8.54
C ARG A 58 -2.88 10.77 -7.02
N ILE A 59 -4.03 10.54 -6.38
CA ILE A 59 -4.15 10.58 -4.92
C ILE A 59 -3.32 9.45 -4.29
N VAL A 60 -3.51 8.22 -4.78
CA VAL A 60 -2.82 7.01 -4.30
C VAL A 60 -1.31 7.12 -4.51
N GLU A 61 -0.85 7.54 -5.68
CA GLU A 61 0.58 7.72 -5.98
C GLU A 61 1.22 8.80 -5.10
N ALA A 62 0.50 9.89 -4.81
CA ALA A 62 0.97 10.93 -3.90
C ALA A 62 1.09 10.42 -2.45
N GLU A 63 0.14 9.60 -1.99
CA GLU A 63 0.22 8.95 -0.68
C GLU A 63 1.37 7.95 -0.62
N VAL A 64 1.54 7.11 -1.63
CA VAL A 64 2.68 6.20 -1.73
C VAL A 64 4.00 6.95 -1.66
N TYR A 65 4.11 8.08 -2.37
CA TYR A 65 5.30 8.93 -2.32
C TYR A 65 5.53 9.52 -0.92
N TYR A 66 4.47 9.94 -0.22
CA TYR A 66 4.55 10.37 1.18
C TYR A 66 5.12 9.26 2.06
N LEU A 67 4.54 8.06 1.98
CA LEU A 67 4.96 6.90 2.77
C LEU A 67 6.42 6.51 2.47
N GLN A 68 6.84 6.52 1.20
CA GLN A 68 8.21 6.20 0.78
C GLN A 68 9.23 7.27 1.17
N GLY A 69 8.92 8.56 0.96
CA GLY A 69 9.84 9.66 1.27
C GLY A 69 10.13 9.82 2.77
N LEU A 70 9.28 9.27 3.63
CA LEU A 70 9.46 9.23 5.09
C LEU A 70 10.16 7.96 5.59
N VAL A 71 10.31 6.92 4.76
CA VAL A 71 11.13 5.74 5.07
C VAL A 71 12.62 6.10 5.14
N ASP A 72 13.02 7.16 4.43
CA ASP A 72 14.39 7.71 4.46
C ASP A 72 14.68 8.64 5.65
N ASP A 73 13.70 8.93 6.52
CA ASP A 73 13.89 9.76 7.72
C ASP A 73 14.36 8.91 8.92
N PRO A 74 15.61 9.06 9.40
CA PRO A 74 16.17 8.25 10.48
C PRO A 74 15.60 8.54 11.87
N GLU A 75 14.71 9.52 12.06
CA GLU A 75 14.18 9.90 13.38
C GLU A 75 13.09 8.96 13.96
N GLY A 76 12.78 7.85 13.28
CA GLY A 76 11.84 6.85 13.79
C GLY A 76 10.37 7.23 13.60
N PHE A 77 10.08 8.16 12.70
CA PHE A 77 8.74 8.44 12.24
C PHE A 77 8.15 7.19 11.58
N ARG A 78 7.02 6.69 12.09
CA ARG A 78 6.26 5.63 11.42
C ARG A 78 5.16 6.30 10.62
N PRO A 79 5.28 6.37 9.28
CA PRO A 79 4.24 6.99 8.49
C PRO A 79 2.95 6.17 8.59
N ILE A 80 1.84 6.87 8.82
CA ILE A 80 0.50 6.28 8.95
C ILE A 80 -0.31 6.72 7.74
N ALA A 81 -0.72 5.75 6.92
CA ALA A 81 -1.62 5.95 5.79
C ALA A 81 -2.94 6.59 6.26
N GLY A 82 -3.47 7.54 5.49
CA GLY A 82 -4.67 8.31 5.87
C GLY A 82 -4.53 9.22 7.10
N SER A 83 -3.32 9.46 7.61
CA SER A 83 -3.10 10.44 8.69
C SER A 83 -3.36 11.89 8.22
N PRO A 84 -3.65 12.84 9.12
CA PRO A 84 -3.79 14.25 8.75
C PRO A 84 -2.59 14.79 7.96
N ALA A 85 -1.37 14.38 8.33
CA ALA A 85 -0.15 14.76 7.62
C ALA A 85 -0.05 14.15 6.21
N ALA A 86 -0.51 12.91 6.03
CA ALA A 86 -0.61 12.30 4.70
C ALA A 86 -1.63 13.02 3.82
N ILE A 87 -2.79 13.38 4.38
CA ILE A 87 -3.84 14.14 3.69
C ILE A 87 -3.32 15.52 3.28
N ASP A 88 -2.67 16.24 4.19
CA ASP A 88 -2.07 17.55 3.92
C ASP A 88 -1.03 17.44 2.79
N PHE A 89 -0.18 16.42 2.82
CA PHE A 89 0.82 16.19 1.78
C PHE A 89 0.20 15.91 0.40
N VAL A 90 -0.83 15.06 0.35
CA VAL A 90 -1.53 14.75 -0.90
C VAL A 90 -2.26 15.98 -1.44
N GLU A 91 -2.86 16.79 -0.57
CA GLU A 91 -3.50 18.06 -0.93
C GLU A 91 -2.48 19.03 -1.56
N GLU A 92 -1.30 19.18 -0.94
CA GLU A 92 -0.21 20.02 -1.45
C GLU A 92 0.34 19.52 -2.81
N GLN A 93 0.57 18.20 -2.95
CA GLN A 93 1.06 17.61 -4.19
C GLN A 93 0.05 17.73 -5.33
N ALA A 94 -1.23 17.48 -5.06
CA ALA A 94 -2.29 17.67 -6.03
C ALA A 94 -2.33 19.13 -6.51
N LEU A 95 -2.25 20.09 -5.57
CA LEU A 95 -2.27 21.51 -5.88
C LEU A 95 -1.05 21.93 -6.72
N ALA A 96 0.14 21.42 -6.39
CA ALA A 96 1.36 21.65 -7.17
C ALA A 96 1.26 21.11 -8.61
N ALA A 97 0.52 20.02 -8.80
CA ALA A 97 0.21 19.45 -10.11
C ALA A 97 -0.97 20.15 -10.83
N GLY A 98 -1.57 21.18 -10.22
CA GLY A 98 -2.68 21.95 -10.80
C GLY A 98 -4.08 21.38 -10.56
N PHE A 99 -4.22 20.41 -9.65
CA PHE A 99 -5.49 19.80 -9.28
C PHE A 99 -5.91 20.24 -7.89
N LYS A 100 -7.18 20.59 -7.73
CA LYS A 100 -7.76 20.89 -6.42
C LYS A 100 -8.81 19.84 -6.09
N TYR A 101 -8.58 19.08 -5.02
CA TYR A 101 -9.52 18.12 -4.49
C TYR A 101 -10.10 18.63 -3.18
N ASP A 102 -11.34 18.26 -2.89
CA ASP A 102 -11.89 18.46 -1.56
C ASP A 102 -11.23 17.48 -0.60
N ARG A 103 -10.91 17.94 0.62
CA ARG A 103 -10.29 17.08 1.65
C ARG A 103 -11.09 15.81 1.90
N GLU A 104 -12.42 15.92 1.96
CA GLU A 104 -13.32 14.78 2.15
C GLU A 104 -13.15 13.73 1.03
N LEU A 105 -12.87 14.15 -0.21
CA LEU A 105 -12.61 13.22 -1.30
C LEU A 105 -11.31 12.45 -1.09
N ILE A 106 -10.25 13.14 -0.66
CA ILE A 106 -8.95 12.52 -0.35
C ILE A 106 -9.14 11.50 0.78
N GLU A 107 -9.82 11.88 1.86
CA GLU A 107 -10.12 10.99 2.99
C GLU A 107 -10.89 9.74 2.56
N VAL A 108 -11.89 9.88 1.69
CA VAL A 108 -12.67 8.74 1.18
C VAL A 108 -11.80 7.82 0.32
N VAL A 109 -10.97 8.36 -0.58
CA VAL A 109 -10.07 7.55 -1.42
C VAL A 109 -9.08 6.78 -0.56
N MET A 110 -8.43 7.44 0.42
CA MET A 110 -7.48 6.79 1.34
C MET A 110 -8.15 5.72 2.22
N ALA A 111 -9.39 5.96 2.66
CA ALA A 111 -10.15 4.97 3.43
C ALA A 111 -10.45 3.70 2.60
N LEU A 112 -10.82 3.87 1.33
CA LEU A 112 -11.07 2.76 0.41
C LEU A 112 -9.80 2.02 0.03
N GLU A 113 -8.69 2.73 -0.13
CA GLU A 113 -7.37 2.12 -0.29
C GLU A 113 -7.02 1.25 0.93
N ALA A 114 -7.14 1.81 2.14
CA ALA A 114 -6.88 1.05 3.37
C ALA A 114 -7.78 -0.20 3.48
N GLU A 115 -9.06 -0.08 3.12
CA GLU A 115 -9.99 -1.21 3.06
C GLU A 115 -9.50 -2.31 2.11
N TYR A 116 -9.07 -1.92 0.90
CA TYR A 116 -8.52 -2.85 -0.08
C TYR A 116 -7.25 -3.53 0.43
N LEU A 117 -6.27 -2.75 0.92
CA LEU A 117 -4.99 -3.27 1.39
C LEU A 117 -5.17 -4.20 2.60
N MET A 118 -6.12 -3.92 3.49
CA MET A 118 -6.50 -4.84 4.58
C MET A 118 -7.09 -6.14 4.03
N SER A 119 -7.94 -6.07 3.00
CA SER A 119 -8.60 -7.24 2.42
C SER A 119 -7.63 -8.25 1.80
N ILE A 120 -6.50 -7.76 1.28
CA ILE A 120 -5.42 -8.57 0.69
C ILE A 120 -4.27 -8.87 1.68
N GLY A 121 -4.37 -8.38 2.93
CA GLY A 121 -3.40 -8.64 3.98
C GLY A 121 -2.07 -7.90 3.84
N VAL A 122 -2.03 -6.80 3.06
CA VAL A 122 -0.83 -5.98 2.84
C VAL A 122 -0.58 -5.03 4.01
N VAL A 123 -1.63 -4.58 4.72
CA VAL A 123 -1.53 -3.72 5.90
C VAL A 123 -2.22 -4.34 7.12
N GLY A 124 -1.74 -3.98 8.32
CA GLY A 124 -2.25 -4.45 9.60
C GLY A 124 -3.50 -3.71 10.09
N THR A 125 -3.88 -3.95 11.35
CA THR A 125 -5.05 -3.33 12.00
C THR A 125 -4.96 -1.79 12.00
N PRO A 126 -6.05 -1.06 11.74
CA PRO A 126 -6.09 0.39 11.85
C PRO A 126 -5.60 0.86 13.23
N VAL A 127 -4.75 1.89 13.24
CA VAL A 127 -4.33 2.56 14.48
C VAL A 127 -5.48 3.43 14.98
N GLY A 128 -5.73 3.46 16.29
CA GLY A 128 -6.79 4.28 16.86
C GLY A 128 -6.50 5.76 16.64
N ARG A 129 -7.55 6.59 16.50
CA ARG A 129 -7.43 8.05 16.33
C ARG A 129 -6.63 8.73 17.46
N ASP A 130 -6.60 8.11 18.64
CA ASP A 130 -5.88 8.60 19.83
C ASP A 130 -4.39 8.23 19.84
N ASP A 131 -3.96 7.36 18.91
CA ASP A 131 -2.57 6.88 18.79
C ASP A 131 -1.75 7.70 17.78
N VAL A 132 -2.38 8.69 17.11
CA VAL A 132 -1.80 9.55 16.07
C VAL A 132 -1.65 10.97 16.62
N THR A 133 -0.76 11.14 17.61
CA THR A 133 -0.39 12.43 18.21
C THR A 133 1.05 12.78 17.97
#